data_AF-A0A1Z8PVN2-F1
#
_entry.id   AF-A0A1Z8PVN2-F1
#
_cell.length_a   1.000
_cell.length_b   1.000
_cell.length_c   1.000
_cell.angle_alpha   90.00
_cell.angle_beta   90.00
_cell.angle_gamma   90.00
#
_symmetry.space_group_name_H-M   'P 1'
#
loop_
_entity.id
_entity.type
_entity.pdbx_description
1 polymer ?
#
loop_
_entity_poly.entity_id
_entity_poly.type
_entity_poly.pdbx_seq_one_letter_code
_entity_poly.pdbx_strand_id
1 'polypeptide(L)'
;MNIELGVLHDGRITLVSDAPLPDIVRRVEYYRDQRLFQLVYKEQDKNEDKLLECEIPDNFADPIEKSPNVIIFSIFPDMDPLGYKVPLIKVGALY
;
A
#
# COMPACT_ATOMS: atom_id res chain seq x y z
N MET A 1 14.03 -2.22 -3.82
CA MET A 1 12.71 -2.47 -3.24
C MET A 1 11.70 -1.96 -4.23
N ASN A 2 11.20 -2.88 -5.05
CA ASN A 2 10.08 -2.64 -5.94
C ASN A 2 8.81 -3.01 -5.18
N ILE A 3 7.77 -2.20 -5.38
CA ILE A 3 6.45 -2.46 -4.83
C ILE A 3 5.45 -2.46 -5.98
N GLU A 4 4.72 -3.56 -6.09
CA GLU A 4 3.70 -3.76 -7.11
C GLU A 4 2.31 -3.72 -6.49
N LEU A 5 1.36 -3.19 -7.26
CA LEU A 5 -0.05 -3.14 -6.90
C LEU A 5 -0.80 -4.30 -7.55
N GLY A 6 -1.57 -5.04 -6.75
CA GLY A 6 -2.42 -6.12 -7.23
C GLY A 6 -3.86 -6.01 -6.70
N VAL A 7 -4.82 -6.52 -7.46
CA VAL A 7 -6.19 -6.73 -6.98
C VAL A 7 -6.43 -8.23 -6.82
N LEU A 8 -6.88 -8.66 -5.65
CA LEU A 8 -7.28 -10.04 -5.41
C LEU A 8 -8.64 -10.33 -6.04
N HIS A 9 -8.97 -11.61 -6.21
CA HIS A 9 -10.27 -12.05 -6.74
C HIS A 9 -11.47 -11.54 -5.93
N ASP A 10 -11.28 -11.20 -4.65
CA ASP A 10 -12.31 -10.63 -3.78
C ASP A 10 -12.40 -9.10 -3.84
N GLY A 11 -11.64 -8.46 -4.75
CA GLY A 11 -11.61 -7.02 -4.95
C GLY A 11 -10.72 -6.24 -3.99
N ARG A 12 -10.01 -6.92 -3.07
CA ARG A 12 -9.08 -6.25 -2.15
C ARG A 12 -7.80 -5.85 -2.86
N ILE A 13 -7.27 -4.71 -2.44
CA ILE A 13 -5.98 -4.20 -2.91
C ILE A 13 -4.84 -4.85 -2.12
N THR A 14 -3.79 -5.20 -2.86
CA THR A 14 -2.53 -5.74 -2.34
C THR A 14 -1.37 -4.87 -2.77
N LEU A 15 -0.40 -4.69 -1.88
CA LEU A 15 0.92 -4.17 -2.20
C LEU A 15 1.94 -5.28 -1.95
N VAL A 16 2.71 -5.64 -2.97
CA VAL A 16 3.70 -6.71 -2.91
C VAL A 16 5.08 -6.09 -3.02
N SER A 17 5.92 -6.30 -2.01
CA SER A 17 7.31 -5.85 -1.97
C SER A 17 8.26 -7.02 -2.21
N ASP A 18 9.26 -6.82 -3.07
CA ASP A 18 10.34 -7.79 -3.35
C ASP A 18 11.49 -7.77 -2.33
N ALA A 19 11.39 -6.87 -1.34
CA ALA A 19 12.38 -6.70 -0.28
C ALA A 19 11.69 -6.42 1.07
N PRO A 20 12.39 -6.64 2.20
CA PRO A 20 11.89 -6.26 3.51
C PRO A 20 11.54 -4.77 3.56
N LEU A 21 10.33 -4.46 4.04
CA LEU A 21 9.93 -3.09 4.31
C LEU A 21 10.74 -2.54 5.50
N PRO A 22 11.01 -1.22 5.53
CA PRO A 22 11.81 -0.61 6.59
C PRO A 22 11.27 -0.83 8.02
N ASP A 23 9.96 -0.93 8.16
CA ASP A 23 9.25 -1.22 9.41
C ASP A 23 7.83 -1.75 9.09
N ILE A 24 7.07 -2.12 10.11
CA ILE A 24 5.66 -2.47 10.03
C ILE A 24 4.86 -1.24 9.58
N VAL A 25 4.17 -1.39 8.45
CA VAL A 25 3.25 -0.37 7.95
C VAL A 25 2.07 -0.26 8.92
N ARG A 26 1.84 0.95 9.43
CA ARG A 26 0.70 1.27 10.30
C ARG A 26 -0.56 1.53 9.49
N ARG A 27 -0.44 2.24 8.36
CA ARG A 27 -1.53 2.55 7.43
C ARG A 27 -0.99 2.90 6.05
N VAL A 28 -1.86 2.82 5.05
CA VAL A 28 -1.61 3.33 3.70
C VAL A 28 -2.53 4.51 3.46
N GLU A 29 -1.99 5.60 2.92
CA GLU A 29 -2.77 6.78 2.52
C GLU A 29 -2.82 6.85 0.99
N TYR A 30 -4.03 7.00 0.45
CA TYR A 30 -4.27 7.19 -0.97
C TYR A 30 -4.63 8.65 -1.23
N TYR A 31 -3.78 9.35 -1.98
CA TYR A 31 -4.02 10.73 -2.38
C TYR A 31 -4.77 10.75 -3.69
N ARG A 32 -6.09 11.02 -3.65
CA ARG A 32 -6.99 10.95 -4.81
C ARG A 32 -6.55 11.86 -5.95
N ASP A 33 -6.15 13.09 -5.62
CA ASP A 33 -5.81 14.12 -6.60
C ASP A 33 -4.54 13.77 -7.37
N GLN A 34 -3.61 13.07 -6.72
CA GLN A 34 -2.30 12.71 -7.29
C GLN A 34 -2.25 11.26 -7.77
N ARG A 35 -3.24 10.44 -7.37
CA ARG A 35 -3.28 8.99 -7.60
C ARG A 35 -2.01 8.28 -7.09
N LEU A 36 -1.62 8.62 -5.86
CA LEU A 36 -0.41 8.09 -5.22
C LEU A 36 -0.72 7.41 -3.88
N PHE A 37 0.13 6.46 -3.50
CA PHE A 37 0.12 5.84 -2.17
C PHE A 37 1.27 6.34 -1.30
N GLN A 38 1.00 6.53 -0.02
CA GLN A 38 2.01 6.77 1.00
C GLN A 38 1.92 5.71 2.08
N LEU A 39 3.06 5.08 2.40
CA LEU A 39 3.16 4.12 3.49
C LEU A 39 3.60 4.84 4.74
N VAL A 40 2.75 4.76 5.77
CA VAL A 40 3.06 5.33 7.08
C VAL A 40 3.47 4.19 8.00
N TYR A 41 4.70 4.24 8.51
CA TYR A 41 5.28 3.23 9.39
C TYR A 41 4.90 3.45 10.86
N LYS A 42 5.15 2.47 11.74
CA LYS A 42 4.87 2.58 13.17
C LYS A 42 5.90 3.46 13.88
N GLU A 43 7.18 3.28 13.60
CA GLU A 43 8.25 4.13 14.13
C GLU A 43 8.51 5.32 13.20
N GLN A 44 8.13 6.52 13.65
CA GLN A 44 8.30 7.77 12.88
C GLN A 44 9.75 8.28 12.81
N ASP A 45 10.64 7.81 13.68
CA ASP A 45 11.96 8.41 13.89
C ASP A 45 13.07 7.94 12.92
N LYS A 46 12.83 6.94 12.07
CA LYS A 46 13.92 6.33 11.27
C LYS A 46 13.78 6.42 9.76
N ASN A 47 12.59 6.69 9.24
CA ASN A 47 12.40 6.87 7.80
C ASN A 47 11.33 7.95 7.64
N GLU A 48 11.74 9.13 7.15
CA GLU A 48 10.83 10.13 6.59
C GLU A 48 9.77 9.40 5.77
N ASP A 49 8.49 9.69 6.04
CA ASP A 49 7.34 8.97 5.48
C ASP A 49 7.54 8.74 3.98
N LYS A 50 7.94 7.51 3.60
CA LYS A 50 8.30 7.22 2.23
C LYS A 50 7.03 7.28 1.39
N LEU A 51 6.92 8.33 0.58
CA LEU A 51 6.01 8.38 -0.54
C LEU A 51 6.38 7.23 -1.48
N LEU A 52 5.45 6.33 -1.72
CA LEU A 52 5.60 5.38 -2.80
C LEU A 52 5.08 6.07 -4.06
N GLU A 53 6.01 6.37 -4.95
CA GLU A 53 5.69 6.78 -6.32
C GLU A 53 5.22 5.54 -7.10
N CYS A 54 4.05 5.04 -6.74
CA CYS A 54 3.34 4.03 -7.52
C CYS A 54 2.18 4.75 -8.18
N GLU A 55 2.35 5.09 -9.46
CA GLU A 55 1.25 5.63 -10.26
C GLU A 55 0.15 4.57 -10.34
N ILE A 56 -1.03 4.93 -9.84
CA ILE A 56 -2.17 4.01 -9.84
C ILE A 56 -2.81 4.02 -11.22
N PRO A 57 -2.84 2.87 -11.93
CA PRO A 57 -3.52 2.80 -13.21
C PRO A 57 -5.04 2.93 -13.03
N ASP A 58 -5.74 3.47 -14.03
CA ASP A 58 -7.17 3.85 -13.92
C ASP A 58 -8.08 2.69 -13.46
N ASN A 59 -7.74 1.45 -13.82
CA ASN A 59 -8.51 0.26 -13.45
C ASN A 59 -8.44 -0.10 -11.95
N PHE A 60 -7.57 0.55 -11.17
CA PHE A 60 -7.45 0.33 -9.73
C PHE A 60 -8.24 1.34 -8.89
N ALA A 61 -8.69 2.46 -9.46
CA ALA A 61 -9.39 3.51 -8.71
C ALA A 61 -10.66 2.98 -8.02
N ASP A 62 -11.51 2.26 -8.75
CA ASP A 62 -12.74 1.67 -8.20
C ASP A 62 -12.51 0.70 -7.03
N PRO A 63 -11.63 -0.32 -7.17
CA PRO A 63 -11.36 -1.23 -6.04
C PRO A 63 -10.64 -0.54 -4.87
N ILE A 64 -9.84 0.50 -5.11
CA ILE A 64 -9.25 1.33 -4.03
C ILE A 64 -10.34 2.08 -3.27
N GLU A 65 -11.28 2.71 -3.96
CA GLU A 65 -12.37 3.46 -3.34
C GLU A 65 -13.27 2.57 -2.49
N LYS A 66 -13.52 1.33 -2.95
CA LYS A 66 -14.35 0.35 -2.22
C LYS A 66 -13.61 -0.35 -1.08
N SER A 67 -12.27 -0.30 -1.07
CA SER A 67 -11.47 -1.03 -0.08
C SER A 67 -11.28 -0.23 1.22
N PRO A 68 -11.58 -0.80 2.40
CA PRO A 68 -11.27 -0.16 3.68
C PRO A 68 -9.83 -0.41 4.15
N ASN A 69 -9.10 -1.29 3.46
CA ASN A 69 -7.78 -1.78 3.86
C ASN A 69 -6.98 -2.25 2.65
N VAL A 70 -5.67 -2.30 2.83
CA VAL A 70 -4.72 -2.91 1.89
C VAL A 70 -4.05 -4.10 2.58
N ILE A 71 -3.75 -5.14 1.83
CA ILE A 71 -2.93 -6.25 2.28
C ILE A 71 -1.50 -6.02 1.80
N ILE A 72 -0.56 -5.97 2.73
CA ILE A 72 0.86 -5.85 2.44
C ILE A 72 1.46 -7.26 2.41
N PHE A 73 2.14 -7.60 1.33
CA PHE A 73 2.94 -8.80 1.18
C PHE A 73 4.41 -8.43 1.01
N SER A 74 5.29 -9.11 1.75
CA SER A 74 6.73 -9.07 1.50
C SER A 74 7.18 -10.46 1.07
N ILE A 75 7.75 -10.54 -0.13
CA ILE A 75 8.22 -11.78 -0.75
C ILE A 75 9.71 -11.61 -1.04
N PHE A 76 10.53 -12.42 -0.40
CA PHE A 76 11.98 -12.40 -0.60
C PHE A 76 12.53 -13.83 -0.45
N PRO A 77 13.70 -14.14 -1.04
CA PRO A 77 14.25 -15.49 -1.04
C PRO A 77 14.40 -16.05 0.38
N ASP A 78 14.24 -17.37 0.50
CA ASP A 78 14.52 -18.16 1.72
C ASP A 78 13.61 -17.88 2.93
N MET A 79 12.51 -17.13 2.76
CA MET A 79 11.48 -16.97 3.79
C MET A 79 10.06 -17.08 3.23
N ASP A 80 9.15 -17.58 4.07
CA ASP A 80 7.72 -17.59 3.72
C ASP A 80 7.21 -16.15 3.54
N PRO A 81 6.29 -15.91 2.57
CA PRO A 81 5.68 -14.61 2.38
C PRO A 81 5.05 -14.08 3.66
N LEU A 82 5.44 -12.88 4.06
CA LEU A 82 4.83 -12.20 5.20
C LEU A 82 3.67 -11.34 4.71
N GLY A 83 2.45 -11.68 5.13
CA GLY A 83 1.23 -10.97 4.77
C GLY A 83 0.55 -10.33 5.99
N TYR A 84 0.21 -9.05 5.94
CA TYR A 84 -0.59 -8.40 6.97
C TYR A 84 -1.50 -7.31 6.41
N LYS A 85 -2.58 -7.02 7.16
CA LYS A 85 -3.62 -6.07 6.76
C LYS A 85 -3.43 -4.73 7.46
N VAL A 86 -3.53 -3.65 6.69
CA VAL A 86 -3.40 -2.27 7.19
C VAL A 86 -4.58 -1.42 6.72
N PRO A 87 -5.03 -0.44 7.52
CA PRO A 87 -6.08 0.47 7.12
C PRO A 87 -5.67 1.30 5.90
N LEU A 88 -6.63 1.54 5.01
CA LEU A 88 -6.50 2.40 3.84
C LEU A 88 -7.23 3.72 4.10
N ILE A 89 -6.47 4.79 4.25
CA ILE A 89 -6.99 6.15 4.41
C ILE A 89 -7.03 6.81 3.04
N LYS A 90 -8.14 7.47 2.72
CA LYS A 90 -8.32 8.15 1.44
C LYS A 90 -8.28 9.65 1.69
N VAL A 91 -7.26 10.30 1.17
CA VAL A 91 -6.96 11.72 1.35
C VAL A 91 -7.38 12.47 0.09
N GLY A 92 -8.05 13.62 0.27
CA GLY A 92 -8.69 14.38 -0.82
C GLY A 92 -10.20 14.17 -0.86
N ALA A 93 -10.92 15.03 -1.57
CA ALA A 93 -12.38 15.06 -1.59
C ALA A 93 -12.99 13.96 -2.48
N LEU A 94 -14.13 13.41 -2.06
CA LEU A 94 -15.08 12.72 -2.93
C LEU A 94 -15.94 13.83 -3.55
N TYR A 95 -15.59 14.31 -4.74
CA TYR A 95 -16.47 15.22 -5.48
C TYR A 95 -17.64 14.45 -6.09
#